data_AF-A0A7X5IA94-F1
#
_entry.id   AF-A0A7X5IA94-F1
#
_cell.length_a   1.000
_cell.length_b   1.000
_cell.length_c   1.000
_cell.angle_alpha   90.00
_cell.angle_beta   90.00
_cell.angle_gamma   90.00
#
_symmetry.space_group_name_H-M   'P 1'
#
loop_
_entity.id
_entity.type
_entity.pdbx_description
1 polymer ?
#
loop_
_entity_poly.entity_id
_entity_poly.type
_entity_poly.pdbx_seq_one_letter_code
_entity_poly.pdbx_strand_id
1 'polypeptide(L)'
;MDETGVLGLLEELTILLEDSKPVFGKSNMRQVDISQVFEIIDEMRETFPSEFAQSRQIVRERQVLLDDAQAEANRMIEDARSQALIIASEQEIVRISQQQADQLIADARETELMTRAGAEDYADEVFGHVEQSLDTLLNNVRRCRDRLNANSMAAGR
;
A
#
# COMPACT_ATOMS: atom_id res chain seq x y z
N MET A 1 7.85 -23.47 -44.69
CA MET A 1 8.84 -24.50 -45.07
C MET A 1 9.02 -25.54 -43.98
N ASP A 2 8.20 -25.55 -42.92
CA ASP A 2 7.96 -26.72 -42.07
C ASP A 2 6.45 -26.76 -41.87
N GLU A 3 5.73 -27.64 -42.57
CA GLU A 3 4.32 -27.89 -42.20
C GLU A 3 4.04 -29.32 -41.79
N THR A 4 4.96 -30.25 -42.03
CA THR A 4 4.76 -31.64 -41.61
C THR A 4 6.13 -32.28 -41.41
N GLY A 5 6.65 -32.23 -40.17
CA GLY A 5 7.91 -32.84 -39.77
C GLY A 5 7.97 -34.35 -39.97
N VAL A 6 8.41 -35.12 -38.98
CA VAL A 6 8.36 -36.60 -39.07
C VAL A 6 6.93 -37.13 -39.35
N LEU A 7 5.91 -36.36 -38.98
CA LEU A 7 4.51 -36.65 -39.30
C LEU A 7 4.21 -36.59 -40.81
N GLY A 8 4.84 -35.67 -41.53
CA GLY A 8 4.67 -35.54 -42.99
C GLY A 8 5.30 -36.66 -43.77
N LEU A 9 6.50 -37.07 -43.35
CA LEU A 9 7.18 -38.23 -43.90
C LEU A 9 6.38 -39.52 -43.64
N LEU A 10 5.71 -39.61 -42.49
CA LEU A 10 4.76 -40.69 -42.19
C LEU A 10 3.55 -40.68 -43.13
N GLU A 11 3.02 -39.50 -43.42
CA GLU A 11 1.86 -39.31 -44.30
C GLU A 11 2.24 -39.63 -45.76
N GLU A 12 3.41 -39.18 -46.21
CA GLU A 12 3.98 -39.49 -47.52
C GLU A 12 4.24 -40.99 -47.69
N LEU A 13 4.82 -41.64 -46.68
CA LEU A 13 4.99 -43.10 -46.67
C LEU A 13 3.65 -43.83 -46.74
N THR A 14 2.63 -43.32 -46.04
CA THR A 14 1.28 -43.89 -46.04
C THR A 14 0.65 -43.79 -47.42
N ILE A 15 0.72 -42.61 -48.06
CA ILE A 15 0.23 -42.39 -49.43
C ILE A 15 0.95 -43.32 -50.42
N LEU A 16 2.27 -43.45 -50.31
CA LEU A 16 3.06 -44.32 -51.18
C LEU A 16 2.68 -45.81 -51.05
N LEU A 17 2.31 -46.26 -49.85
CA LEU A 17 1.78 -47.61 -49.60
C LEU A 17 0.32 -47.79 -50.05
N GLU A 18 -0.48 -46.72 -50.05
CA GLU A 18 -1.87 -46.74 -50.51
C GLU A 18 -2.03 -46.66 -52.03
N ASP A 19 -1.12 -45.98 -52.72
CA ASP A 19 -1.16 -45.80 -54.19
C ASP A 19 -0.43 -46.92 -54.96
N SER A 20 0.32 -47.77 -54.26
CA SER A 20 1.12 -48.82 -54.89
C SER A 20 0.25 -49.92 -55.53
N LYS A 21 0.71 -50.48 -56.66
CA LYS A 21 -0.08 -51.45 -57.44
C LYS A 21 -0.17 -52.81 -56.72
N PRO A 22 -1.32 -53.52 -56.76
CA PRO A 22 -1.41 -54.86 -56.18
C PRO A 22 -0.52 -55.85 -56.95
N VAL A 23 0.10 -56.77 -56.23
CA VAL A 23 0.90 -57.85 -56.82
C VAL A 23 -0.03 -58.83 -57.53
N PHE A 24 0.36 -59.28 -58.72
CA PHE A 24 -0.44 -60.20 -59.53
C PHE A 24 -0.82 -61.46 -58.73
N GLY A 25 -2.13 -61.73 -58.62
CA GLY A 25 -2.70 -62.87 -57.89
C GLY A 25 -2.72 -62.75 -56.36
N LYS A 26 -2.31 -61.61 -55.77
CA LYS A 26 -2.33 -61.38 -54.32
C LYS A 26 -2.91 -60.00 -53.98
N SER A 27 -4.19 -59.94 -53.62
CA SER A 27 -4.87 -58.66 -53.31
C SER A 27 -4.31 -57.92 -52.10
N ASN A 28 -3.66 -58.61 -51.15
CA ASN A 28 -3.14 -58.03 -49.92
C ASN A 28 -1.66 -57.65 -49.98
N MET A 29 -1.01 -57.76 -51.15
CA MET A 29 0.37 -57.31 -51.34
C MET A 29 0.41 -56.17 -52.33
N ARG A 30 1.07 -55.08 -51.93
CA ARG A 30 1.34 -53.90 -52.77
C ARG A 30 2.78 -54.00 -53.29
N GLN A 31 2.98 -53.63 -54.55
CA GLN A 31 4.29 -53.50 -55.17
C GLN A 31 4.77 -52.06 -54.96
N VAL A 32 5.81 -51.90 -54.16
CA VAL A 32 6.45 -50.62 -53.83
C VAL A 32 7.89 -50.60 -54.31
N ASP A 33 8.37 -49.41 -54.66
CA ASP A 33 9.81 -49.18 -54.86
C ASP A 33 10.49 -49.13 -53.50
N ILE A 34 11.37 -50.10 -53.26
CA ILE A 34 12.14 -50.21 -52.03
C ILE A 34 13.03 -48.98 -51.82
N SER A 35 13.54 -48.37 -52.90
CA SER A 35 14.44 -47.23 -52.84
C SER A 35 13.72 -46.01 -52.26
N GLN A 36 12.51 -45.69 -52.77
CA GLN A 36 11.71 -44.57 -52.29
C GLN A 36 11.27 -44.73 -50.83
N VAL A 37 10.92 -45.96 -50.42
CA VAL A 37 10.57 -46.25 -49.02
C VAL A 37 11.77 -46.02 -48.10
N PHE A 38 12.96 -46.47 -48.49
CA PHE A 38 14.17 -46.28 -47.68
C PHE A 38 14.58 -44.81 -47.59
N GLU A 39 14.42 -44.03 -48.65
CA GLU A 39 14.68 -42.58 -48.62
C GLU A 39 13.81 -41.88 -47.57
N ILE A 40 12.50 -42.13 -47.56
CA ILE A 40 11.58 -41.54 -46.58
C ILE A 40 11.95 -41.99 -45.15
N ILE A 41 12.28 -43.28 -44.96
CA ILE A 41 12.67 -43.80 -43.65
C ILE A 41 13.99 -43.17 -43.16
N ASP A 42 14.97 -42.98 -44.04
CA ASP A 42 16.25 -42.38 -43.66
C ASP A 42 16.09 -40.90 -43.32
N GLU A 43 15.25 -40.17 -44.06
CA GLU A 43 14.88 -38.79 -43.74
C GLU A 43 14.16 -38.68 -42.38
N MET A 44 13.25 -39.61 -42.08
CA MET A 44 12.63 -39.71 -40.75
C MET A 44 13.67 -39.96 -39.65
N ARG A 45 14.65 -40.84 -39.91
CA ARG A 45 15.70 -41.18 -38.93
C ARG A 45 16.66 -40.01 -38.69
N GLU A 46 16.90 -39.18 -39.68
CA GLU A 46 17.73 -37.98 -39.57
C GLU A 46 17.00 -36.86 -38.82
N THR A 47 15.70 -36.69 -39.08
CA THR A 47 14.91 -35.55 -38.59
C THR A 47 14.26 -35.80 -37.21
N PHE A 48 13.92 -37.05 -36.88
CA PHE A 48 13.24 -37.38 -35.61
C PHE A 48 14.02 -37.04 -34.34
N PRO A 49 15.35 -37.30 -34.25
CA PRO A 49 16.10 -36.99 -33.04
C PRO A 49 16.10 -35.50 -32.68
N SER A 50 16.19 -34.62 -33.68
CA SER A 50 16.22 -33.16 -33.48
C SER A 50 14.84 -32.62 -33.09
N GLU A 51 13.77 -33.02 -33.77
CA GLU A 51 12.40 -32.64 -33.42
C GLU A 51 12.01 -33.11 -32.01
N PHE A 52 12.38 -34.34 -31.65
CA PHE A 52 12.11 -34.86 -30.32
C PHE A 52 12.93 -34.14 -29.24
N ALA A 53 14.18 -33.77 -29.55
CA ALA A 53 15.00 -32.96 -28.64
C ALA A 53 14.40 -31.56 -28.43
N GLN A 54 13.96 -30.90 -29.52
CA GLN A 54 13.30 -29.60 -29.48
C GLN A 54 11.99 -29.67 -28.66
N SER A 55 11.17 -30.68 -28.89
CA SER A 55 9.91 -30.88 -28.15
C SER A 55 10.16 -31.01 -26.64
N ARG A 56 11.15 -31.81 -26.22
CA ARG A 56 11.54 -31.91 -24.81
C ARG A 56 12.10 -30.61 -24.25
N GLN A 57 12.83 -29.86 -25.06
CA GLN A 57 13.36 -28.55 -24.65
C GLN A 57 12.21 -27.56 -24.41
N ILE A 58 11.25 -27.46 -25.31
CA ILE A 58 10.06 -26.61 -25.16
C ILE A 58 9.30 -26.95 -23.88
N VAL A 59 9.11 -28.24 -23.58
CA VAL A 59 8.42 -28.66 -22.35
C VAL A 59 9.20 -28.22 -21.10
N ARG A 60 10.53 -28.36 -21.10
CA ARG A 60 11.38 -27.92 -19.98
C ARG A 60 11.37 -26.40 -19.81
N GLU A 61 11.52 -25.65 -20.90
CA GLU A 61 11.49 -24.19 -20.88
C GLU A 61 10.14 -23.65 -20.40
N ARG A 62 9.04 -24.29 -20.81
CA ARG A 62 7.70 -23.95 -20.31
C ARG A 62 7.59 -24.16 -18.81
N GLN A 63 8.14 -25.25 -18.27
CA GLN A 63 8.10 -25.50 -16.83
C GLN A 63 8.90 -24.44 -16.07
N VAL A 64 10.11 -24.12 -16.53
CA VAL A 64 10.94 -23.06 -15.92
C VAL A 64 10.21 -21.71 -15.95
N LEU A 65 9.62 -21.35 -17.08
CA LEU A 65 8.88 -20.10 -17.22
C LEU A 65 7.67 -20.03 -16.27
N LEU A 66 6.95 -21.14 -16.07
CA LEU A 66 5.84 -21.20 -15.12
C LEU A 66 6.33 -21.05 -13.67
N ASP A 67 7.43 -21.71 -13.32
CA ASP A 67 8.01 -21.63 -11.97
C ASP A 67 8.52 -20.22 -11.67
N ASP A 68 9.19 -19.58 -12.64
CA ASP A 68 9.66 -18.20 -12.55
C ASP A 68 8.49 -17.21 -12.43
N ALA A 69 7.45 -17.37 -13.24
CA ALA A 69 6.24 -16.53 -13.17
C ALA A 69 5.53 -16.68 -11.82
N GLN A 70 5.46 -17.89 -11.28
CA GLN A 70 4.87 -18.14 -9.96
C GLN A 70 5.71 -17.53 -8.84
N ALA A 71 7.03 -17.63 -8.91
CA ALA A 71 7.94 -17.00 -7.96
C ALA A 71 7.81 -15.48 -7.98
N GLU A 72 7.75 -14.88 -9.17
CA GLU A 72 7.61 -13.43 -9.33
C GLU A 72 6.24 -12.92 -8.83
N ALA A 73 5.16 -13.65 -9.13
CA ALA A 73 3.84 -13.33 -8.61
C ALA A 73 3.81 -13.37 -7.07
N ASN A 74 4.47 -14.35 -6.45
CA ASN A 74 4.57 -14.43 -5.00
C ASN A 74 5.34 -13.25 -4.41
N ARG A 75 6.47 -12.85 -5.01
CA ARG A 75 7.23 -11.66 -4.58
C ARG A 75 6.37 -10.39 -4.67
N MET A 76 5.68 -10.19 -5.78
CA MET A 76 4.80 -9.04 -5.98
C MET A 76 3.70 -8.95 -4.91
N ILE A 77 3.09 -10.09 -4.55
CA ILE A 77 2.08 -10.15 -3.49
C ILE A 77 2.70 -9.80 -2.12
N GLU A 78 3.90 -10.30 -1.83
CA GLU A 78 4.60 -10.03 -0.58
C GLU A 78 4.97 -8.55 -0.45
N ASP A 79 5.52 -7.95 -1.51
CA ASP A 79 5.83 -6.52 -1.57
C ASP A 79 4.59 -5.65 -1.40
N ALA A 80 3.49 -5.99 -2.08
CA ALA A 80 2.23 -5.27 -1.95
C ALA A 80 1.67 -5.35 -0.51
N ARG A 81 1.77 -6.51 0.14
CA ARG A 81 1.37 -6.68 1.55
C ARG A 81 2.23 -5.85 2.50
N SER A 82 3.55 -5.84 2.27
CA SER A 82 4.48 -5.03 3.06
C SER A 82 4.16 -3.53 2.95
N GLN A 83 3.95 -3.03 1.72
CA GLN A 83 3.56 -1.65 1.49
C GLN A 83 2.21 -1.29 2.13
N ALA A 84 1.21 -2.18 2.01
CA ALA A 84 -0.08 -1.97 2.64
C ALA A 84 0.03 -1.85 4.17
N LEU A 85 0.91 -2.64 4.80
CA LEU A 85 1.15 -2.58 6.24
C LEU A 85 1.84 -1.27 6.66
N ILE A 86 2.80 -0.78 5.87
CA ILE A 86 3.44 0.52 6.09
C ILE A 86 2.41 1.65 5.99
N ILE A 87 1.61 1.69 4.93
CA ILE A 87 0.59 2.73 4.73
C ILE A 87 -0.45 2.70 5.85
N ALA A 88 -0.93 1.52 6.25
CA ALA A 88 -1.88 1.39 7.36
C ALA A 88 -1.28 1.91 8.69
N SER A 89 0.00 1.61 8.93
CA SER A 89 0.73 2.12 10.09
C SER A 89 0.87 3.64 10.05
N GLU A 90 1.24 4.23 8.91
CA GLU A 90 1.34 5.68 8.73
C GLU A 90 0.00 6.37 8.92
N GLN A 91 -1.09 5.82 8.36
CA GLN A 91 -2.44 6.34 8.53
C GLN A 91 -2.88 6.31 10.00
N GLU A 92 -2.57 5.23 10.72
CA GLU A 92 -2.89 5.13 12.15
C GLU A 92 -2.09 6.13 12.99
N ILE A 93 -0.80 6.32 12.68
CA ILE A 93 0.03 7.35 13.34
C ILE A 93 -0.57 8.73 13.10
N VAL A 94 -0.92 9.08 11.85
CA VAL A 94 -1.54 10.38 11.52
C VAL A 94 -2.86 10.58 12.27
N ARG A 95 -3.70 9.54 12.34
CA ARG A 95 -4.98 9.57 13.07
C ARG A 95 -4.76 9.84 14.56
N ILE A 96 -3.82 9.13 15.19
CA ILE A 96 -3.47 9.32 16.60
C ILE A 96 -2.90 10.72 16.84
N SER A 97 -1.99 11.19 15.98
CA SER A 97 -1.41 12.53 16.08
C SER A 97 -2.47 13.63 15.96
N GLN A 98 -3.43 13.49 15.06
CA GLN A 98 -4.53 14.44 14.93
C GLN A 98 -5.40 14.46 16.20
N GLN A 99 -5.75 13.29 16.73
CA GLN A 99 -6.50 13.17 17.98
C GLN A 99 -5.77 13.83 19.17
N GLN A 100 -4.45 13.64 19.26
CA GLN A 100 -3.63 14.28 20.29
C GLN A 100 -3.55 15.80 20.10
N ALA A 101 -3.44 16.28 18.87
CA ALA A 101 -3.44 17.70 18.57
C ALA A 101 -4.77 18.36 18.96
N ASP A 102 -5.90 17.72 18.63
CA ASP A 102 -7.23 18.22 18.97
C ASP A 102 -7.42 18.26 20.49
N GLN A 103 -6.96 17.24 21.22
CA GLN A 103 -6.99 17.22 22.67
C GLN A 103 -6.13 18.34 23.27
N LEU A 104 -4.90 18.53 22.76
CA LEU A 104 -4.00 19.59 23.22
C LEU A 104 -4.61 20.98 23.03
N ILE A 105 -5.28 21.21 21.89
CA ILE A 105 -5.97 22.48 21.62
C ILE A 105 -7.15 22.68 22.58
N ALA A 106 -7.91 21.62 22.87
CA ALA A 106 -9.00 21.68 23.83
C ALA A 106 -8.49 22.03 25.24
N ASP A 107 -7.46 21.33 25.72
CA ASP A 107 -6.84 21.55 27.02
C ASP A 107 -6.24 22.96 27.13
N ALA A 108 -5.60 23.45 26.06
CA ALA A 108 -5.03 24.79 26.00
C ALA A 108 -6.13 25.88 26.12
N ARG A 109 -7.26 25.70 25.42
CA ARG A 109 -8.41 26.62 25.52
C ARG A 109 -9.05 26.60 26.90
N GLU A 110 -9.18 25.43 27.51
CA GLU A 110 -9.70 25.32 28.87
C GLU A 110 -8.78 26.03 29.87
N THR A 111 -7.47 25.82 29.74
CA THR A 111 -6.45 26.46 30.58
C THR A 111 -6.45 27.98 30.38
N GLU A 112 -6.62 28.47 29.14
CA GLU A 112 -6.75 29.90 28.85
C GLU A 112 -7.96 30.50 29.59
N LEU A 113 -9.13 29.85 29.50
CA LEU A 113 -10.34 30.31 30.18
C LEU A 113 -10.17 30.35 31.70
N MET A 114 -9.61 29.28 32.29
CA MET A 114 -9.32 29.22 33.71
C MET A 114 -8.33 30.32 34.15
N THR A 115 -7.28 30.54 33.36
CA THR A 115 -6.27 31.57 33.64
C THR A 115 -6.87 32.97 33.58
N ARG A 116 -7.73 33.24 32.59
CA ARG A 116 -8.41 34.54 32.47
C ARG A 116 -9.35 34.78 33.63
N ALA A 117 -10.18 33.80 33.98
CA ALA A 117 -11.08 33.90 35.13
C ALA A 117 -10.30 34.13 36.43
N GLY A 118 -9.23 33.36 36.68
CA GLY A 118 -8.37 33.55 37.85
C GLY A 118 -7.68 34.92 37.89
N ALA A 119 -7.32 35.48 36.74
CA ALA A 119 -6.74 36.82 36.65
C ALA A 119 -7.79 37.92 36.92
N GLU A 120 -9.02 37.75 36.46
CA GLU A 120 -10.15 38.64 36.76
C GLU A 120 -10.48 38.61 38.27
N ASP A 121 -10.62 37.41 38.86
CA ASP A 121 -10.86 37.25 40.30
C ASP A 121 -9.75 37.89 41.15
N TYR A 122 -8.49 37.69 40.76
CA TYR A 122 -7.35 38.30 41.44
C TYR A 122 -7.35 39.83 41.32
N ALA A 123 -7.71 40.38 40.16
CA ALA A 123 -7.81 41.82 39.97
C ALA A 123 -8.90 42.43 40.86
N ASP A 124 -10.07 41.78 40.95
CA ASP A 124 -11.17 42.21 41.81
C ASP A 124 -10.78 42.18 43.29
N GLU A 125 -10.07 41.15 43.76
CA GLU A 125 -9.56 41.08 45.13
C GLU A 125 -8.60 42.24 45.43
N VAL A 126 -7.66 42.51 44.52
CA VAL A 126 -6.69 43.61 44.66
C VAL A 126 -7.41 44.96 44.68
N PHE A 127 -8.37 45.18 43.78
CA PHE A 127 -9.14 46.42 43.76
C PHE A 127 -10.00 46.59 45.00
N GLY A 128 -10.60 45.51 45.52
CA GLY A 128 -11.34 45.53 46.79
C GLY A 128 -10.45 45.93 47.97
N HIS A 129 -9.22 45.41 48.05
CA HIS A 129 -8.26 45.82 49.08
C HIS A 129 -7.85 47.29 48.97
N VAL A 130 -7.66 47.79 47.74
CA VAL A 130 -7.35 49.21 47.49
C VAL A 130 -8.53 50.10 47.90
N GLU A 131 -9.76 49.73 47.52
CA GLU A 131 -10.97 50.45 47.88
C GLU A 131 -11.13 50.56 49.39
N GLN A 132 -11.02 49.45 50.11
CA GLN A 132 -11.11 49.43 51.58
C GLN A 132 -10.04 50.30 52.24
N SER A 133 -8.82 50.28 51.70
CA SER A 133 -7.71 51.10 52.19
C SER A 133 -7.98 52.60 51.99
N LEU A 134 -8.47 52.98 50.81
CA LEU A 134 -8.86 54.36 50.50
C LEU A 134 -10.02 54.84 51.38
N ASP A 135 -11.03 53.99 51.60
CA ASP A 135 -12.18 54.32 52.45
C ASP A 135 -11.75 54.59 53.89
N THR A 136 -10.82 53.78 54.41
CA THR A 136 -10.22 53.99 55.73
C THR A 136 -9.48 55.33 55.79
N LEU A 137 -8.66 55.65 54.77
CA LEU A 137 -7.94 56.91 54.69
C LEU A 137 -8.87 58.12 54.58
N LEU A 138 -9.90 58.06 53.74
CA LEU A 138 -10.91 59.12 53.59
C LEU A 138 -11.67 59.35 54.90
N ASN A 139 -12.06 58.28 55.58
CA ASN A 139 -12.71 58.38 56.89
C ASN A 139 -11.80 59.04 57.93
N ASN A 140 -10.50 58.72 57.94
CA ASN A 140 -9.52 59.39 58.79
C ASN A 140 -9.39 60.89 58.47
N VAL A 141 -9.32 61.27 57.18
CA VAL A 141 -9.26 62.68 56.76
C VAL A 141 -10.52 63.44 57.17
N ARG A 142 -11.71 62.86 56.97
CA ARG A 142 -12.99 63.46 57.40
C ARG A 142 -12.99 63.71 58.91
N ARG A 143 -12.60 62.73 59.72
CA ARG A 143 -12.46 62.87 61.18
C ARG A 143 -11.49 63.98 61.57
N CYS A 144 -10.34 64.09 60.91
CA CYS A 144 -9.38 65.18 61.15
C CYS A 144 -9.96 66.55 60.83
N ARG A 145 -10.66 66.69 59.70
CA ARG A 145 -11.32 67.95 59.30
C ARG A 145 -12.42 68.35 60.29
N ASP A 146 -13.24 67.39 60.72
CA ASP A 146 -14.33 67.67 61.67
C ASP A 146 -13.77 68.10 63.03
N ARG A 147 -12.64 67.54 63.47
CA ARG A 147 -11.92 67.99 64.67
C ARG A 147 -11.37 69.42 64.53
N LEU A 148 -10.79 69.77 63.38
CA LEU A 148 -10.31 71.13 63.13
C LEU A 148 -11.45 72.16 63.15
N ASN A 149 -12.58 71.83 62.49
CA ASN A 149 -13.77 72.69 62.48
C ASN A 149 -14.40 72.83 63.88
N ALA A 150 -14.44 71.76 64.68
CA ALA A 150 -14.92 71.82 66.05
C ALA A 150 -14.02 72.72 66.92
N ASN A 151 -12.69 72.60 66.77
CA ASN A 151 -11.74 73.45 67.47
C ASN A 151 -11.81 74.92 67.02
N SER A 152 -12.02 75.21 65.74
CA SER A 152 -12.18 76.59 65.26
C SER A 152 -13.47 77.23 65.78
N MET A 153 -14.56 76.47 65.93
CA MET A 153 -15.82 76.95 66.51
C MET A 153 -15.73 77.14 68.04
N ALA A 154 -14.86 76.39 68.73
CA ALA A 154 -14.59 76.56 70.16
C ALA A 154 -13.68 77.75 70.46
N ALA A 155 -12.74 78.08 69.56
CA ALA A 155 -11.82 79.21 69.71
C ALA A 155 -12.42 80.57 69.31
N GLY A 156 -13.58 80.60 68.65
CA GLY A 156 -14.28 81.80 68.20
C GLY A 156 -15.40 82.29 69.13
N ARG A 157 -15.50 81.77 70.36
CA ARG A 157 -16.42 82.26 71.41
C ARG A 157 -15.66 82.89 72.56
#